data_AF-A0A1I6SQ14-F1
#
_entry.id   AF-A0A1I6SQ14-F1
#
_cell.length_a   1.000
_cell.length_b   1.000
_cell.length_c   1.000
_cell.angle_alpha   90.00
_cell.angle_beta   90.00
_cell.angle_gamma   90.00
#
_symmetry.space_group_name_H-M   'P 1'
#
loop_
_entity.id
_entity.type
_entity.pdbx_description
1 polymer ?
#
loop_
_entity_poly.entity_id
_entity_poly.type
_entity_poly.pdbx_seq_one_letter_code
_entity_poly.pdbx_strand_id
1 'polypeptide(L)'
;MKQPIPTIVFIFLSLCAQAHNGYIDSLQRVLKQASDFNKKIAIQQQIADWYRSSEQYSEAISMANLSLQNSLDISSHNLDVTRSYWLLSNIYTNMENFEMAREYVDKAYQSAEAQNSPLPMAYAHYAEVILQRTLFDADIPIQKLHEALSKIKHPKE
;
A
#
# COMPACT_ATOMS: atom_id res chain seq x y z
N MET A 1 -6.34 49.41 12.40
CA MET A 1 -5.66 48.62 13.45
C MET A 1 -5.76 47.14 13.10
N LYS A 2 -4.68 46.51 12.61
CA LYS A 2 -4.60 45.06 12.42
C LYS A 2 -3.89 44.47 13.65
N GLN A 3 -4.59 43.62 14.40
CA GLN A 3 -3.98 42.84 15.49
C GLN A 3 -3.06 41.78 14.86
N PRO A 4 -1.78 41.65 15.28
CA PRO A 4 -0.93 40.58 14.77
C PRO A 4 -1.39 39.24 15.35
N ILE A 5 -1.61 38.25 14.50
CA ILE A 5 -1.87 36.87 14.92
C ILE A 5 -0.63 36.40 15.70
N PRO A 6 -0.77 35.94 16.96
CA PRO A 6 0.38 35.62 17.79
C PRO A 6 1.09 34.38 17.25
N THR A 7 2.41 34.50 17.06
CA THR A 7 3.34 33.46 16.57
C THR A 7 3.24 32.13 17.34
N ILE A 8 2.72 32.17 18.56
CA ILE A 8 2.44 31.02 19.43
C ILE A 8 1.43 30.04 18.80
N VAL A 9 0.45 30.53 18.02
CA VAL A 9 -0.55 29.67 17.35
C VAL A 9 0.10 28.82 16.25
N PHE A 10 1.11 29.36 15.54
CA PHE A 10 1.85 28.60 14.52
C PHE A 10 2.73 27.51 15.12
N ILE A 11 3.31 27.74 16.30
CA ILE A 11 4.15 26.74 16.99
C ILE A 11 3.29 25.57 17.50
N PHE A 12 2.10 25.85 18.02
CA PHE A 12 1.18 24.80 18.49
C PHE A 12 0.58 23.97 17.33
N LEU A 13 0.24 24.58 16.19
CA LEU A 13 -0.20 23.81 15.01
C LEU A 13 0.90 22.91 14.46
N SER A 14 2.16 23.34 14.53
CA SER A 14 3.30 22.54 14.06
C SER A 14 3.69 21.40 15.02
N LEU A 15 3.38 21.51 16.31
CA LEU A 15 3.68 20.49 17.33
C LEU A 15 2.67 19.32 17.32
N CYS A 16 1.44 19.54 16.84
CA CYS A 16 0.46 18.47 16.66
C CYS A 16 0.73 17.60 15.42
N ALA A 17 1.59 18.05 14.49
CA ALA A 17 1.86 17.37 13.23
C ALA A 17 2.88 16.22 13.31
N GLN A 18 3.49 16.00 14.47
CA GLN A 18 4.49 14.93 14.66
C GLN A 18 4.06 14.02 15.81
N ALA A 19 2.96 13.29 15.61
CA ALA A 19 2.69 12.09 16.40
C ALA A 19 3.79 11.06 16.08
N HIS A 20 4.91 11.12 16.80
CA HIS A 20 6.01 10.18 16.68
C HIS A 20 5.49 8.76 16.94
N ASN A 21 5.51 7.91 15.91
CA ASN A 21 5.01 6.55 16.01
C ASN A 21 6.18 5.57 16.15
N GLY A 22 6.46 5.14 17.39
CA GLY A 22 7.55 4.21 17.69
C GLY A 22 7.47 2.86 16.98
N TYR A 23 6.29 2.48 16.46
CA TYR A 23 6.14 1.31 15.61
C TYR A 23 6.93 1.44 14.30
N ILE A 24 6.82 2.59 13.62
CA ILE A 24 7.50 2.82 12.34
C ILE A 24 8.99 2.99 12.53
N ASP A 25 9.41 3.68 13.59
CA ASP A 25 10.83 3.79 13.94
C ASP A 25 11.45 2.41 14.21
N SER A 26 10.68 1.50 14.83
CA SER A 26 11.08 0.12 15.00
C SER A 26 11.20 -0.61 13.66
N LEU A 27 10.18 -0.52 12.79
CA LEU A 27 10.20 -1.15 11.47
C LEU A 27 11.37 -0.65 10.61
N GLN A 28 11.65 0.65 10.60
CA GLN A 28 12.77 1.23 9.88
C GLN A 28 14.13 0.73 10.40
N ARG A 29 14.29 0.56 11.72
CA ARG A 29 15.50 -0.03 12.30
C ARG A 29 15.66 -1.49 11.87
N VAL A 30 14.60 -2.28 11.92
CA VAL A 30 14.64 -3.68 11.47
C VAL A 30 14.95 -3.75 9.98
N LEU A 31 14.39 -2.87 9.15
CA LEU A 31 14.66 -2.80 7.72
C LEU A 31 16.15 -2.55 7.44
N LYS A 32 16.77 -1.61 8.16
CA LYS A 32 18.22 -1.30 8.03
C LYS A 32 19.11 -2.49 8.40
N GLN A 33 18.67 -3.33 9.33
CA GLN A 33 19.44 -4.48 9.83
C GLN A 33 19.12 -5.78 9.11
N ALA A 34 18.02 -5.84 8.36
CA ALA A 34 17.62 -7.05 7.66
C ALA A 34 18.67 -7.40 6.58
N SER A 35 19.09 -8.66 6.57
CA SER A 35 19.91 -9.24 5.49
C SER A 35 19.07 -10.08 4.53
N ASP A 36 17.97 -10.65 5.02
CA ASP A 36 17.00 -11.45 4.26
C ASP A 36 16.11 -10.56 3.38
N PHE A 37 16.12 -10.82 2.07
CA PHE A 37 15.30 -10.10 1.09
C PHE A 37 13.79 -10.23 1.32
N ASN A 38 13.29 -11.43 1.65
CA ASN A 38 11.86 -11.64 1.92
C ASN A 38 11.42 -10.83 3.13
N LYS A 39 12.25 -10.80 4.18
CA LYS A 39 11.99 -9.98 5.36
C LYS A 39 12.02 -8.49 5.05
N LYS A 40 12.97 -8.02 4.21
CA LYS A 40 13.03 -6.62 3.77
C LYS A 40 11.75 -6.21 3.03
N ILE A 41 11.33 -7.02 2.05
CA ILE A 41 10.15 -6.78 1.24
C ILE A 41 8.91 -6.66 2.14
N ALA A 42 8.70 -7.62 3.03
CA ALA A 42 7.56 -7.60 3.94
C ALA A 42 7.53 -6.36 4.85
N ILE A 43 8.70 -5.89 5.31
CA ILE A 43 8.78 -4.67 6.12
C ILE A 43 8.54 -3.41 5.26
N GLN A 44 9.08 -3.36 4.04
CA GLN A 44 8.86 -2.25 3.12
C GLN A 44 7.36 -2.09 2.79
N GLN A 45 6.65 -3.19 2.54
CA GLN A 45 5.21 -3.19 2.32
C GLN A 45 4.43 -2.64 3.53
N GLN A 46 4.81 -3.04 4.75
CA GLN A 46 4.17 -2.56 5.98
C GLN A 46 4.42 -1.06 6.21
N ILE A 47 5.65 -0.59 5.99
CA ILE A 47 5.98 0.83 6.10
C ILE A 47 5.23 1.63 5.03
N ALA A 48 5.14 1.13 3.80
CA ALA A 48 4.39 1.77 2.72
C ALA A 48 2.90 1.93 3.07
N ASP A 49 2.26 0.88 3.58
CA ASP A 49 0.85 0.92 3.97
C ASP A 49 0.57 1.87 5.14
N TRP A 50 1.52 1.94 6.09
CA TRP A 50 1.43 2.90 7.18
C TRP A 50 1.58 4.34 6.69
N TYR A 51 2.56 4.61 5.82
CA TYR A 51 2.74 5.94 5.25
C TYR A 51 1.52 6.37 4.43
N ARG A 52 0.95 5.45 3.66
CA ARG A 52 -0.32 5.66 2.95
C ARG A 52 -1.43 6.06 3.90
N SER A 53 -1.62 5.31 4.99
CA SER A 53 -2.67 5.56 5.98
C SER A 53 -2.44 6.85 6.79
N SER A 54 -1.21 7.35 6.80
CA SER A 54 -0.82 8.61 7.42
C SER A 54 -0.77 9.77 6.42
N GLU A 55 -1.27 9.56 5.20
CA GLU A 55 -1.28 10.52 4.08
C GLU A 55 0.13 11.03 3.66
N GLN A 56 1.17 10.29 4.05
CA GLN A 56 2.57 10.53 3.66
C GLN A 56 2.87 9.82 2.34
N TYR A 57 2.21 10.27 1.27
CA TYR A 57 2.16 9.54 0.01
C TYR A 57 3.50 9.40 -0.71
N SER A 58 4.37 10.41 -0.62
CA SER A 58 5.71 10.35 -1.24
C SER A 58 6.56 9.22 -0.64
N GLU A 59 6.55 9.10 0.68
CA GLU A 59 7.23 8.06 1.43
C GLU A 59 6.59 6.69 1.19
N ALA A 60 5.25 6.63 1.12
CA ALA A 60 4.52 5.42 0.78
C ALA A 60 4.91 4.87 -0.60
N ILE A 61 4.94 5.73 -1.62
CA ILE A 61 5.35 5.40 -3.00
C ILE A 61 6.80 4.91 -3.01
N SER A 62 7.70 5.60 -2.28
CA SER A 62 9.11 5.20 -2.19
C SER A 62 9.26 3.78 -1.64
N MET A 63 8.59 3.47 -0.52
CA MET A 63 8.67 2.15 0.11
C MET A 63 8.00 1.06 -0.73
N ALA A 64 6.86 1.35 -1.37
CA ALA A 64 6.18 0.41 -2.25
C ALA A 64 7.02 0.09 -3.51
N ASN A 65 7.69 1.09 -4.09
CA ASN A 65 8.61 0.86 -5.22
C ASN A 65 9.85 0.08 -4.83
N LEU A 66 10.43 0.34 -3.65
CA LEU A 66 11.55 -0.45 -3.13
C LEU A 66 11.15 -1.92 -2.90
N SER A 67 9.96 -2.14 -2.34
CA SER A 67 9.38 -3.49 -2.22
C SER A 67 9.23 -4.14 -3.59
N LEU A 68 8.65 -3.43 -4.56
CA LEU A 68 8.44 -3.94 -5.91
C LEU A 68 9.77 -4.34 -6.57
N GLN A 69 10.77 -3.46 -6.53
CA GLN A 69 12.09 -3.71 -7.10
C GLN A 69 12.73 -4.96 -6.47
N ASN A 70 12.80 -5.02 -5.14
CA ASN A 70 13.37 -6.16 -4.44
C ASN A 70 12.60 -7.47 -4.73
N SER A 71 11.27 -7.39 -4.89
CA SER A 71 10.45 -8.56 -5.23
C SER A 71 10.73 -9.06 -6.64
N LEU A 72 10.90 -8.14 -7.60
CA LEU A 72 11.24 -8.46 -8.99
C LEU A 72 12.64 -9.06 -9.11
N ASP A 73 13.59 -8.61 -8.29
CA ASP A 73 14.94 -9.18 -8.23
C ASP A 73 14.96 -10.65 -7.79
N ILE A 74 13.95 -11.09 -7.01
CA ILE A 74 13.77 -12.49 -6.65
C ILE A 74 13.12 -13.28 -7.80
N SER A 75 11.98 -12.78 -8.30
CA SER A 75 11.23 -13.39 -9.41
C SER A 75 10.15 -12.43 -9.92
N SER A 76 9.88 -12.42 -11.22
CA SER A 76 8.74 -11.69 -11.80
C SER A 76 7.37 -12.27 -11.42
N HIS A 77 7.34 -13.51 -10.93
CA HIS A 77 6.11 -14.28 -10.68
C HIS A 77 6.01 -14.72 -9.22
N ASN A 78 6.03 -13.74 -8.30
CA ASN A 78 5.80 -13.99 -6.88
C ASN A 78 4.73 -13.04 -6.31
N LEU A 79 4.19 -13.45 -5.15
CA LEU A 79 3.09 -12.75 -4.51
C LEU A 79 3.44 -11.31 -4.13
N ASP A 80 4.69 -11.05 -3.74
CA ASP A 80 5.13 -9.74 -3.29
C ASP A 80 5.17 -8.71 -4.43
N VAL A 81 5.39 -9.14 -5.66
CA VAL A 81 5.21 -8.29 -6.85
C VAL A 81 3.75 -7.85 -6.96
N THR A 82 2.80 -8.78 -6.90
CA THR A 82 1.36 -8.46 -6.97
C THR A 82 0.93 -7.55 -5.82
N ARG A 83 1.39 -7.83 -4.60
CA ARG A 83 1.08 -7.02 -3.42
C ARG A 83 1.68 -5.61 -3.54
N SER A 84 2.87 -5.46 -4.11
CA SER A 84 3.47 -4.14 -4.32
C SER A 84 2.69 -3.32 -5.35
N TYR A 85 2.19 -3.94 -6.42
CA TYR A 85 1.26 -3.28 -7.36
C TYR A 85 -0.07 -2.90 -6.71
N TRP A 86 -0.66 -3.79 -5.91
CA TRP A 86 -1.84 -3.45 -5.11
C TRP A 86 -1.59 -2.24 -4.21
N LEU A 87 -0.47 -2.19 -3.48
CA LEU A 87 -0.10 -1.05 -2.62
C LEU A 87 -0.01 0.26 -3.42
N LEU A 88 0.70 0.24 -4.55
CA LEU A 88 0.84 1.42 -5.42
C LEU A 88 -0.52 1.89 -5.92
N SER A 89 -1.39 0.97 -6.37
CA SER A 89 -2.74 1.33 -6.80
C SER A 89 -3.57 1.97 -5.69
N ASN A 90 -3.46 1.46 -4.46
CA ASN A 90 -4.18 1.98 -3.30
C ASN A 90 -3.64 3.37 -2.90
N ILE A 91 -2.32 3.57 -2.93
CA ILE A 91 -1.70 4.87 -2.67
C ILE A 91 -2.19 5.91 -3.69
N TYR A 92 -2.13 5.61 -4.99
CA TYR A 92 -2.60 6.53 -6.02
C TYR A 92 -4.11 6.74 -5.99
N THR A 93 -4.90 5.76 -5.54
CA THR A 93 -6.33 5.94 -5.29
C THR A 93 -6.57 6.94 -4.15
N ASN A 94 -5.82 6.86 -3.04
CA ASN A 94 -5.92 7.84 -1.94
C ASN A 94 -5.46 9.24 -2.34
N MET A 95 -4.55 9.35 -3.33
CA MET A 95 -4.14 10.61 -3.93
C MET A 95 -5.11 11.14 -5.01
N GLU A 96 -6.19 10.42 -5.30
CA GLU A 96 -7.14 10.71 -6.39
C GLU A 96 -6.48 10.75 -7.79
N ASN A 97 -5.28 10.16 -7.93
CA ASN A 97 -4.64 9.98 -9.23
C ASN A 97 -5.11 8.68 -9.85
N PHE A 98 -6.32 8.72 -10.40
CA PHE A 98 -7.01 7.53 -10.89
C PHE A 98 -6.37 6.92 -12.15
N GLU A 99 -5.62 7.72 -12.93
CA GLU A 99 -4.85 7.22 -14.07
C GLU A 99 -3.74 6.26 -13.60
N MET A 100 -2.89 6.72 -12.68
CA MET A 100 -1.84 5.87 -12.10
C MET A 100 -2.43 4.72 -11.29
N ALA A 101 -3.51 4.95 -10.54
CA ALA A 101 -4.17 3.90 -9.78
C ALA A 101 -4.59 2.75 -10.72
N ARG A 102 -5.29 3.08 -11.83
CA ARG A 102 -5.72 2.12 -12.84
C ARG A 102 -4.55 1.34 -13.44
N GLU A 103 -3.47 2.03 -13.81
CA GLU A 103 -2.26 1.39 -14.34
C GLU A 103 -1.72 0.31 -13.38
N TYR A 104 -1.66 0.61 -12.09
CA TYR A 104 -1.18 -0.33 -11.09
C TYR A 104 -2.16 -1.46 -10.76
N VAL A 105 -3.48 -1.23 -10.85
CA VAL A 105 -4.44 -2.33 -10.77
C VAL A 105 -4.25 -3.29 -11.95
N ASP A 106 -4.04 -2.79 -13.16
CA ASP A 106 -3.81 -3.64 -14.35
C ASP A 106 -2.54 -4.46 -14.23
N LYS A 107 -1.46 -3.85 -13.71
CA LYS A 107 -0.21 -4.56 -13.38
C LYS A 107 -0.40 -5.61 -12.29
N ALA A 108 -1.27 -5.37 -11.30
CA ALA A 108 -1.60 -6.36 -10.27
C ALA A 108 -2.29 -7.58 -10.90
N TYR A 109 -3.27 -7.38 -11.80
CA TYR A 109 -3.90 -8.48 -12.53
C TYR A 109 -2.91 -9.26 -13.40
N GLN A 110 -2.12 -8.56 -14.21
CA GLN A 110 -1.11 -9.19 -15.07
C GLN A 110 -0.12 -10.06 -14.27
N SER A 111 0.34 -9.55 -13.12
CA SER A 111 1.22 -10.29 -12.22
C SER A 111 0.51 -11.50 -11.59
N ALA A 112 -0.76 -11.35 -11.21
CA ALA A 112 -1.54 -12.40 -10.56
C ALA A 112 -1.87 -13.56 -11.51
N GLU A 113 -2.25 -13.27 -12.76
CA GLU A 113 -2.56 -14.27 -13.79
C GLU A 113 -1.39 -15.23 -14.03
N ALA A 114 -0.15 -14.70 -14.01
CA ALA A 114 1.04 -15.50 -14.22
C ALA A 114 1.36 -16.51 -13.09
N GLN A 115 0.71 -16.39 -11.92
CA GLN A 115 1.04 -17.18 -10.73
C GLN A 115 0.14 -18.40 -10.49
N ASN A 116 -0.92 -18.59 -11.29
CA ASN A 116 -1.86 -19.72 -11.17
C ASN A 116 -2.35 -19.98 -9.72
N SER A 117 -2.53 -18.91 -8.93
CA SER A 117 -2.89 -19.00 -7.52
C SER A 117 -4.04 -18.02 -7.20
N PRO A 118 -5.02 -18.42 -6.36
CA PRO A 118 -6.14 -17.55 -6.00
C PRO A 118 -5.70 -16.35 -5.13
N LEU A 119 -4.57 -16.46 -4.43
CA LEU A 119 -4.14 -15.42 -3.48
C LEU A 119 -3.65 -14.12 -4.18
N PRO A 120 -2.74 -14.16 -5.18
CA PRO A 120 -2.42 -12.98 -5.99
C PRO A 120 -3.66 -12.36 -6.64
N MET A 121 -4.57 -13.22 -7.16
CA MET A 121 -5.79 -12.75 -7.79
C MET A 121 -6.71 -12.00 -6.82
N ALA A 122 -6.77 -12.44 -5.55
CA ALA A 122 -7.51 -11.73 -4.52
C ALA A 122 -6.93 -10.32 -4.24
N TYR A 123 -5.60 -10.14 -4.28
CA TYR A 123 -5.00 -8.81 -4.17
C TYR A 123 -5.35 -7.91 -5.37
N ALA A 124 -5.34 -8.46 -6.59
CA ALA A 124 -5.73 -7.72 -7.78
C ALA A 124 -7.22 -7.32 -7.74
N HIS A 125 -8.11 -8.22 -7.31
CA HIS A 125 -9.50 -7.88 -7.06
C HIS A 125 -9.65 -6.82 -5.97
N TYR A 126 -8.86 -6.90 -4.90
CA TYR A 126 -8.92 -5.91 -3.84
C TYR A 126 -8.50 -4.52 -4.32
N ALA A 127 -7.46 -4.44 -5.16
CA ALA A 127 -7.07 -3.19 -5.82
C ALA A 127 -8.21 -2.60 -6.66
N GLU A 128 -8.87 -3.44 -7.46
CA GLU A 128 -10.02 -3.05 -8.28
C GLU A 128 -11.18 -2.51 -7.43
N VAL A 129 -11.51 -3.20 -6.33
CA VAL A 129 -12.60 -2.79 -5.43
C VAL A 129 -12.35 -1.41 -4.83
N ILE A 130 -11.14 -1.17 -4.34
CA ILE A 130 -10.78 0.10 -3.72
C ILE A 130 -10.91 1.25 -4.74
N LEU A 131 -10.42 1.04 -5.97
CA LEU A 131 -10.53 2.04 -7.03
C LEU A 131 -11.99 2.31 -7.41
N GLN A 132 -12.77 1.26 -7.67
CA GLN A 132 -14.17 1.40 -8.10
C GLN A 132 -15.06 2.00 -7.02
N ARG A 133 -14.87 1.63 -5.74
CA ARG A 133 -15.62 2.23 -4.62
C ARG A 133 -15.35 3.73 -4.54
N THR A 134 -14.10 4.14 -4.77
CA THR A 134 -13.71 5.55 -4.74
C THR A 134 -14.28 6.33 -5.93
N LEU A 135 -14.32 5.72 -7.13
CA LEU A 135 -14.80 6.37 -8.35
C LEU A 135 -16.32 6.45 -8.47
N PHE A 136 -17.05 5.43 -8.00
CA PHE A 136 -18.45 5.22 -8.37
C PHE A 136 -19.40 4.95 -7.18
N ASP A 137 -18.88 4.90 -5.95
CA ASP A 137 -19.66 4.56 -4.74
C ASP A 137 -20.49 3.26 -4.91
N ALA A 138 -19.92 2.27 -5.62
CA ALA A 138 -20.62 1.06 -6.03
C ALA A 138 -20.25 -0.15 -5.16
N ASP A 139 -21.26 -0.90 -4.69
CA ASP A 139 -21.12 -2.13 -3.90
C ASP A 139 -20.75 -3.39 -4.72
N ILE A 140 -20.93 -3.34 -6.05
CA ILE A 140 -20.66 -4.44 -7.00
C ILE A 140 -19.24 -5.05 -6.90
N PRO A 141 -18.15 -4.29 -6.66
CA PRO A 141 -16.81 -4.86 -6.61
C PRO A 141 -16.60 -5.78 -5.39
N ILE A 142 -17.30 -5.52 -4.28
CA ILE A 142 -17.17 -6.27 -3.01
C ILE A 142 -17.56 -7.75 -3.18
N GLN A 143 -18.54 -8.05 -4.03
CA GLN A 143 -18.94 -9.43 -4.33
C GLN A 143 -17.81 -10.24 -4.97
N LYS A 144 -17.07 -9.65 -5.91
CA LYS A 144 -15.92 -10.31 -6.56
C LYS A 144 -14.79 -10.57 -5.57
N LEU A 145 -14.57 -9.66 -4.63
CA LEU A 145 -13.62 -9.86 -3.54
C LEU A 145 -14.04 -11.03 -2.63
N HIS A 146 -15.32 -11.11 -2.23
CA HIS A 146 -15.83 -12.25 -1.46
C HIS A 146 -15.64 -13.58 -2.19
N GLU A 147 -15.92 -13.63 -3.49
CA GLU A 147 -15.70 -14.83 -4.30
C GLU A 147 -14.22 -15.23 -4.32
N ALA A 148 -13.32 -14.27 -4.53
CA ALA A 148 -11.88 -14.51 -4.54
C ALA A 148 -11.36 -15.00 -3.18
N LEU A 149 -11.78 -14.35 -2.10
CA LEU A 149 -11.42 -14.72 -0.72
C LEU A 149 -11.95 -16.11 -0.35
N SER A 150 -13.16 -16.49 -0.77
CA SER A 150 -13.72 -17.82 -0.48
C SER A 150 -12.93 -18.98 -1.10
N LYS A 151 -12.12 -18.71 -2.13
CA LYS A 151 -11.28 -19.70 -2.81
C LYS A 151 -9.91 -19.87 -2.16
N ILE A 152 -9.54 -19.00 -1.21
CA ILE A 152 -8.29 -19.11 -0.46
C ILE A 152 -8.50 -20.12 0.68
N LYS A 153 -7.84 -21.29 0.60
CA LYS A 153 -7.85 -22.25 1.70
C LYS A 153 -7.15 -21.63 2.92
N HIS A 154 -7.86 -21.53 4.04
CA HIS A 154 -7.26 -21.15 5.31
C HIS A 154 -6.18 -22.18 5.70
N PRO A 155 -4.93 -21.77 5.97
CA PRO A 155 -3.98 -22.66 6.61
C PRO A 155 -4.57 -23.09 7.96
N LYS A 156 -4.60 -24.40 8.21
CA LYS A 156 -4.93 -24.92 9.53
C LYS A 156 -3.85 -24.42 10.50
N GLU A 157 -4.30 -23.83 11.59
CA GLU A 157 -3.48 -23.42 12.75
C GLU A 157 -2.61 -24.56 13.27
#